data_AF-A0A7C3HLD3-F1
#
_entry.id   AF-A0A7C3HLD3-F1
#
_cell.length_a   1.000
_cell.length_b   1.000
_cell.length_c   1.000
_cell.angle_alpha   90.00
_cell.angle_beta   90.00
_cell.angle_gamma   90.00
#
_symmetry.space_group_name_H-M   'P 1'
#
loop_
_entity.id
_entity.type
_entity.pdbx_description
1 polymer ?
#
loop_
_entity_poly.entity_id
_entity_poly.type
_entity_poly.pdbx_seq_one_letter_code
_entity_poly.pdbx_strand_id
1 'polypeptide(L)'
;MEIDREALLNRFLRYVQKDTQSQEGVEAYPSTAKQTEFLKELAEELTSLGLQDVHLDEHSYLTATLPATTSRKVPVIGLIAHVDTSP
;
A
#
# COMPACT_ATOMS: atom_id res chain seq x y z
N MET A 1 16.66 14.40 -8.42
CA MET A 1 15.95 13.16 -8.06
C MET A 1 15.64 12.47 -9.38
N GLU A 2 16.30 11.35 -9.64
CA GLU A 2 16.07 10.55 -10.85
C GLU A 2 15.21 9.36 -10.46
N ILE A 3 14.11 9.15 -11.18
CA ILE A 3 13.24 8.00 -10.95
C ILE A 3 13.82 6.85 -11.77
N ASP A 4 14.15 5.74 -11.10
CA ASP A 4 14.48 4.50 -11.78
C ASP A 4 13.22 3.95 -12.47
N ARG A 5 13.14 4.19 -13.79
CA ARG A 5 11.98 3.81 -14.61
C ARG A 5 11.81 2.31 -14.73
N GLU A 6 12.92 1.56 -14.70
CA GLU A 6 12.88 0.11 -14.83
C GLU A 6 12.35 -0.51 -13.53
N ALA A 7 12.87 -0.08 -12.37
CA ALA A 7 12.36 -0.53 -11.08
C ALA A 7 10.88 -0.15 -10.88
N LEU A 8 10.47 1.05 -11.31
CA LEU A 8 9.08 1.49 -11.28
C LEU A 8 8.18 0.61 -12.16
N LEU A 9 8.56 0.41 -13.42
CA LEU A 9 7.78 -0.43 -14.36
C LEU A 9 7.66 -1.86 -13.83
N ASN A 10 8.75 -2.44 -13.31
CA ASN A 10 8.74 -3.77 -12.75
C ASN A 10 7.84 -3.88 -11.50
N ARG A 11 7.82 -2.87 -10.62
CA ARG A 11 6.86 -2.82 -9.49
C ARG A 11 5.42 -2.75 -9.97
N PHE A 12 5.13 -1.81 -10.87
CA PHE A 12 3.80 -1.64 -11.45
C PHE A 12 3.29 -2.93 -12.09
N LEU A 13 4.11 -3.57 -12.94
CA LEU A 13 3.75 -4.82 -13.61
C LEU A 13 3.52 -5.99 -12.64
N ARG A 14 4.16 -6.01 -11.47
CA ARG A 14 3.84 -7.02 -10.43
C ARG A 14 2.48 -6.76 -9.79
N TYR A 15 2.14 -5.51 -9.52
CA TYR A 15 0.88 -5.15 -8.85
C TYR A 15 -0.33 -5.39 -9.75
N VAL A 16 -0.25 -5.05 -11.04
CA VAL A 16 -1.38 -5.27 -11.98
C VAL A 16 -1.69 -6.75 -12.25
N GLN A 17 -0.80 -7.68 -11.87
CA GLN A 17 -1.05 -9.12 -11.95
C GLN A 17 -1.86 -9.65 -10.75
N LYS A 18 -2.07 -8.82 -9.72
CA LYS A 18 -2.85 -9.19 -8.55
C LYS A 18 -4.32 -8.90 -8.82
N ASP A 19 -5.16 -9.91 -8.63
CA ASP A 19 -6.60 -9.69 -8.67
C ASP A 19 -7.04 -8.99 -7.38
N THR A 20 -7.44 -7.73 -7.49
CA THR A 20 -7.89 -6.90 -6.37
C THR A 20 -9.25 -6.25 -6.62
N GLN A 21 -9.96 -6.68 -7.67
CA GLN A 21 -11.25 -6.09 -8.06
C GLN A 21 -12.24 -6.05 -6.88
N SER A 22 -12.88 -4.89 -6.67
CA SER A 22 -13.90 -4.73 -5.63
C SER A 22 -15.22 -5.41 -6.00
N GLN A 23 -16.12 -5.56 -5.03
CA GLN A 23 -17.43 -6.18 -5.22
C GLN A 23 -18.53 -5.27 -4.68
N GLU A 24 -19.45 -4.88 -5.56
CA GLU A 24 -20.60 -4.06 -5.20
C GLU A 24 -21.60 -4.83 -4.31
N GLY A 25 -22.32 -4.10 -3.45
CA GLY A 25 -23.37 -4.67 -2.59
C GLY A 25 -22.85 -5.48 -1.40
N VAL A 26 -21.54 -5.44 -1.12
CA VAL A 26 -20.92 -6.06 0.06
C VAL A 26 -20.71 -5.00 1.14
N GLU A 27 -21.22 -5.23 2.35
CA GLU A 27 -21.06 -4.31 3.50
C GLU A 27 -19.74 -4.52 4.27
N ALA A 28 -19.01 -5.59 3.98
CA ALA A 28 -17.71 -5.89 4.59
C ALA A 28 -16.57 -5.06 3.98
N TYR A 29 -15.57 -4.75 4.81
CA TYR A 29 -14.36 -4.03 4.40
C TYR A 29 -13.14 -4.93 4.63
N PRO A 30 -12.38 -5.26 3.57
CA PRO A 30 -12.64 -4.95 2.16
C PRO A 30 -13.79 -5.79 1.60
N SER A 31 -14.35 -5.37 0.47
CA SER A 31 -15.44 -6.09 -0.20
C SER A 31 -15.03 -7.49 -0.69
N THR A 32 -13.73 -7.72 -0.88
CA THR A 32 -13.18 -9.01 -1.34
C THR A 32 -11.88 -9.33 -0.59
N ALA A 33 -11.74 -10.58 -0.11
CA ALA A 33 -10.56 -11.02 0.66
C ALA A 33 -9.23 -10.92 -0.11
N LYS A 34 -9.27 -10.99 -1.45
CA LYS A 34 -8.10 -10.84 -2.33
C LYS A 34 -7.39 -9.49 -2.21
N GLN A 35 -8.11 -8.43 -1.81
CA GLN A 35 -7.49 -7.14 -1.49
C GLN A 35 -6.58 -7.24 -0.26
N THR A 36 -7.03 -7.94 0.79
CA THR A 36 -6.23 -8.19 2.00
C THR A 36 -4.98 -9.03 1.70
N GLU A 37 -5.07 -10.00 0.79
CA GLU A 37 -3.92 -10.82 0.39
C GLU A 37 -2.82 -9.96 -0.23
N PHE A 38 -3.18 -9.06 -1.16
CA PHE A 38 -2.20 -8.13 -1.75
C PHE A 38 -1.63 -7.15 -0.72
N LEU A 39 -2.45 -6.65 0.22
CA LEU A 39 -1.99 -5.75 1.28
C LEU A 39 -0.99 -6.40 2.23
N LYS A 40 -1.08 -7.71 2.48
CA LYS A 40 -0.06 -8.45 3.27
C LYS A 40 1.30 -8.45 2.55
N GLU A 41 1.30 -8.69 1.24
CA GLU A 41 2.53 -8.60 0.43
C GLU A 41 3.12 -7.17 0.46
N LEU A 42 2.27 -6.15 0.35
CA LEU A 42 2.71 -4.75 0.45
C LEU A 42 3.26 -4.42 1.85
N ALA A 43 2.69 -4.97 2.92
CA ALA A 43 3.21 -4.77 4.28
C ALA A 43 4.65 -5.32 4.43
N GLU A 44 4.92 -6.50 3.86
CA GLU A 44 6.27 -7.06 3.78
C GLU A 44 7.20 -6.19 2.94
N GLU A 45 6.72 -5.69 1.80
CA GLU A 45 7.49 -4.78 0.94
C GLU A 45 7.85 -3.47 1.66
N LEU A 46 6.91 -2.81 2.33
CA LEU A 46 7.15 -1.58 3.10
C LEU A 46 8.14 -1.82 4.24
N THR A 47 8.04 -2.95 4.93
CA THR A 47 8.99 -3.36 5.96
C THR A 47 10.39 -3.54 5.37
N SER A 48 10.50 -4.20 4.21
CA SER A 48 11.79 -4.41 3.52
C SER A 48 12.42 -3.10 3.03
N LEU A 49 11.60 -2.09 2.73
CA LEU A 49 12.03 -0.74 2.35
C LEU A 49 12.46 0.11 3.56
N GLY A 50 12.31 -0.40 4.78
CA GLY A 50 12.74 0.26 6.02
C GLY A 50 11.73 1.24 6.59
N LEU A 51 10.47 1.19 6.17
CA LEU A 51 9.40 1.93 6.84
C LEU A 51 9.13 1.32 8.23
N GLN A 52 8.64 2.17 9.13
CA GLN A 52 8.31 1.82 10.51
C GLN A 52 6.79 1.85 10.71
N ASP A 53 6.33 1.35 11.86
CA ASP A 53 4.91 1.32 12.23
C ASP A 53 4.03 0.70 11.13
N VAL A 54 4.54 -0.31 10.42
CA VAL A 54 3.80 -1.01 9.38
C VAL A 54 2.66 -1.76 10.05
N HIS A 55 1.44 -1.35 9.76
CA HIS A 55 0.24 -1.85 10.40
C HIS A 55 -0.85 -2.09 9.37
N LEU A 56 -1.39 -3.31 9.37
CA LEU A 56 -2.58 -3.70 8.64
C LEU A 56 -3.69 -3.97 9.67
N ASP A 57 -4.75 -3.17 9.63
CA ASP A 57 -5.87 -3.29 10.58
C ASP A 57 -6.91 -4.35 10.16
N GLU A 58 -7.93 -4.53 11.00
CA GLU A 58 -9.03 -5.49 10.77
C GLU A 58 -9.88 -5.18 9.54
N HIS A 59 -9.84 -3.94 9.04
CA HIS A 59 -10.57 -3.47 7.86
C HIS A 59 -9.68 -3.42 6.61
N SER A 60 -8.46 -3.94 6.71
CA SER A 60 -7.45 -3.93 5.66
C SER A 60 -7.02 -2.53 5.20
N TYR A 61 -6.88 -1.59 6.13
CA TYR A 61 -6.10 -0.39 5.90
C TYR A 61 -4.64 -0.66 6.25
N LEU A 62 -3.76 -0.46 5.27
CA LEU A 62 -2.31 -0.55 5.46
C LEU A 62 -1.72 0.84 5.62
N THR A 63 -1.07 1.07 6.76
CA THR A 63 -0.34 2.30 7.05
C THR A 63 1.11 1.99 7.39
N ALA A 64 2.00 2.92 7.08
CA ALA A 64 3.41 2.86 7.45
C ALA A 64 4.01 4.27 7.53
N THR A 65 5.06 4.42 8.33
CA THR A 65 5.76 5.69 8.58
C THR A 65 7.15 5.66 7.97
N LEU A 66 7.48 6.65 7.13
CA LEU A 66 8.86 6.96 6.79
C LEU A 66 9.40 7.95 7.85
N PRO A 67 10.44 7.59 8.63
CA PRO A 67 10.97 8.49 9.66
C PRO A 67 11.48 9.82 9.10
N ALA A 68 11.35 10.88 9.89
CA ALA A 68 11.86 12.19 9.50
C ALA A 68 13.37 12.14 9.29
N THR A 69 13.83 12.72 8.18
CA THR A 69 15.26 12.88 7.86
C THR A 69 15.87 14.17 8.42
N THR A 70 15.10 14.90 9.23
CA THR A 70 15.50 16.19 9.81
C THR A 70 15.06 16.26 11.28
N SER A 71 15.83 16.97 12.09
CA SER A 71 15.49 17.27 13.50
C SER A 71 14.56 18.49 13.65
N ARG A 72 14.26 19.20 12.55
CA ARG A 72 13.33 20.33 12.57
C ARG A 72 11.91 19.82 12.76
N LYS A 73 11.11 20.56 13.55
CA LYS A 73 9.67 20.31 13.66
C LYS A 73 9.01 20.73 12.35
N VAL A 74 8.60 19.76 11.56
CA VAL A 74 7.88 19.95 10.30
C VAL A 74 6.56 19.18 10.34
N PRO A 75 5.53 19.62 9.60
CA PRO A 75 4.28 18.87 9.50
C PRO A 75 4.49 17.48 8.90
N VAL A 76 3.71 16.50 9.36
CA VAL A 76 3.60 15.18 8.73
C VAL A 76 2.75 15.32 7.47
N ILE A 77 3.16 14.65 6.39
CA ILE A 77 2.40 14.53 5.14
C ILE A 77 1.95 13.07 4.95
N GLY A 78 0.75 12.88 4.41
CA GLY A 78 0.23 11.56 4.05
C GLY A 78 0.18 11.40 2.53
N LEU A 79 0.60 10.24 2.04
CA LEU A 79 0.40 9.81 0.65
C LEU A 79 -0.54 8.60 0.69
N ILE A 80 -1.64 8.67 -0.07
CA ILE A 80 -2.71 7.68 -0.01
C ILE A 80 -2.97 7.16 -1.43
N ALA A 81 -3.18 5.86 -1.54
CA ALA A 81 -3.66 5.18 -2.74
C ALA A 81 -4.65 4.09 -2.33
N HIS A 82 -5.50 3.67 -3.25
CA HIS A 82 -6.36 2.50 -3.11
C HIS A 82 -5.74 1.31 -3.87
N VAL A 83 -6.02 0.08 -3.43
CA VAL A 83 -5.44 -1.15 -4.02
C VAL A 83 -6.42 -1.89 -4.92
N ASP A 84 -7.71 -1.59 -4.84
CA ASP A 84 -8.75 -2.24 -5.61
C ASP A 84 -8.83 -1.73 -7.04
N THR A 85 -9.40 -2.56 -7.91
CA THR A 85 -9.74 -2.20 -9.29
C THR A 85 -11.25 -2.21 -9.49
N SER A 86 -11.72 -1.54 -10.55
CA SER A 86 -13.14 -1.43 -10.88
C SER A 86 -13.80 -2.81 -11.02
N PRO A 87 -15.03 -3.00 -10.50
CA PRO A 87 -15.91 -4.13 -10.82
C PRO A 87 -16.15 -4.32 -12.33
#